data_AF-A0A413RRF7-F1
#
_entry.id   AF-A0A413RRF7-F1
#
_cell.length_a   1.000
_cell.length_b   1.000
_cell.length_c   1.000
_cell.angle_alpha   90.00
_cell.angle_beta   90.00
_cell.angle_gamma   90.00
#
_symmetry.space_group_name_H-M   'P 1'
#
loop_
_entity.id
_entity.type
_entity.pdbx_description
1 polymer ?
#
loop_
_entity_poly.entity_id
_entity_poly.type
_entity_poly.pdbx_seq_one_letter_code
_entity_poly.pdbx_strand_id
1 'polypeptide(L)'
;PFLASSAGWVFTEMGRQPWVVAPNPNPSGVDGVWLITARGVSTVPGVSSIAISLAAFTLLYGVLAVLWYRLMHRYTIEGVAPSEKDPSPEARTDDDADAPLSFAY
;
A
#
# COMPACT_ATOMS: atom_id res chain seq x y z
N PRO A 1 12.28 3.05 -5.73
CA PRO A 1 11.84 2.38 -4.47
C PRO A 1 10.60 1.50 -4.69
N PHE A 2 9.49 2.05 -5.18
CA PHE A 2 8.22 1.32 -5.34
C PHE A 2 8.35 0.05 -6.19
N LEU A 3 8.92 0.15 -7.40
CA LEU A 3 9.09 -1.02 -8.29
C LEU A 3 9.97 -2.13 -7.67
N ALA A 4 11.02 -1.75 -6.93
CA ALA A 4 11.87 -2.72 -6.24
C ALA A 4 11.12 -3.45 -5.12
N SER A 5 10.30 -2.71 -4.34
CA SER A 5 9.42 -3.29 -3.33
C SER A 5 8.39 -4.22 -3.95
N SER A 6 7.74 -3.81 -5.05
CA SER A 6 6.76 -4.64 -5.77
C SER A 6 7.42 -5.91 -6.34
N ALA A 7 8.58 -5.78 -6.98
CA ALA A 7 9.29 -6.91 -7.55
C ALA A 7 9.77 -7.89 -6.47
N GLY A 8 10.23 -7.39 -5.32
CA GLY A 8 10.60 -8.23 -4.17
C GLY A 8 9.43 -9.09 -3.69
N TRP A 9 8.23 -8.50 -3.58
CA TRP A 9 7.01 -9.24 -3.24
C TRP A 9 6.60 -10.26 -4.31
N VAL A 10 6.67 -9.90 -5.59
CA VAL A 10 6.35 -10.85 -6.67
C VAL A 10 7.34 -12.02 -6.66
N PHE A 11 8.62 -11.77 -6.47
CA PHE A 11 9.63 -12.83 -6.40
C PHE A 11 9.36 -13.81 -5.26
N THR A 12 9.09 -13.33 -4.04
CA THR A 12 8.81 -14.21 -2.90
C THR A 12 7.48 -14.97 -3.07
N GLU A 13 6.48 -14.33 -3.69
CA GLU A 13 5.17 -14.94 -3.94
C GLU A 13 5.20 -15.99 -5.05
N MET A 14 5.93 -15.73 -6.13
CA MET A 14 6.12 -16.71 -7.21
C MET A 14 7.08 -17.82 -6.80
N GLY A 15 8.09 -17.51 -5.99
CA GLY A 15 9.07 -18.48 -5.51
C GLY A 15 8.49 -19.54 -4.56
N ARG A 16 7.36 -19.26 -3.91
CA ARG A 16 6.66 -20.25 -3.06
C ARG A 16 5.66 -21.14 -3.81
N GLN A 17 5.39 -20.90 -5.10
CA GLN A 17 4.58 -21.82 -5.88
C GLN A 17 5.25 -23.21 -5.94
N PRO A 18 4.50 -24.32 -5.83
CA PRO A 18 3.05 -24.45 -5.91
C PRO A 18 2.31 -24.43 -4.55
N TRP A 19 2.90 -23.87 -3.49
CA TRP A 19 2.40 -23.99 -2.13
C TRP A 19 1.64 -22.74 -1.64
N VAL A 20 0.45 -22.96 -1.09
CA VAL A 20 -0.22 -22.00 -0.20
C VAL A 20 0.38 -22.13 1.21
N VAL A 21 0.48 -23.37 1.70
CA VAL A 21 1.13 -23.72 2.97
C VAL A 21 2.16 -24.80 2.66
N ALA A 22 3.45 -24.45 2.78
CA ALA A 22 4.55 -25.37 2.55
C ALA A 22 4.70 -26.33 3.75
N PRO A 23 5.03 -27.62 3.50
CA PRO A 23 5.23 -28.60 4.57
C PRO A 23 6.42 -28.21 5.44
N ASN A 24 6.29 -28.47 6.75
CA ASN A 24 7.38 -28.26 7.70
C ASN A 24 8.51 -29.28 7.44
N PRO A 25 9.76 -28.84 7.16
CA PRO A 25 10.88 -29.74 6.92
C PRO A 25 11.43 -30.39 8.20
N ASN A 26 10.98 -29.97 9.39
CA ASN A 26 11.44 -30.56 10.65
C ASN A 26 10.64 -31.84 11.01
N PRO A 27 11.27 -33.03 11.03
CA PRO A 27 10.62 -34.32 11.34
C PRO A 27 10.21 -34.50 12.81
N SER A 28 10.49 -33.52 13.68
CA SER A 28 10.07 -33.52 15.11
C SER A 28 8.87 -32.61 15.40
N GLY A 29 8.32 -31.93 14.39
CA GLY A 29 7.17 -31.03 14.54
C GLY A 29 5.82 -31.74 14.44
N VAL A 30 4.74 -30.97 14.58
CA VAL A 30 3.38 -31.44 14.26
C VAL A 30 3.30 -31.67 12.74
N ASP A 31 3.31 -32.95 12.34
CA ASP A 31 3.20 -33.34 10.94
C ASP A 31 1.81 -33.04 10.36
N GLY A 32 1.77 -32.74 9.05
CA GLY A 32 0.55 -32.93 8.25
C GLY A 32 -0.22 -31.69 7.79
N VAL A 33 0.19 -30.46 8.12
CA VAL A 33 -0.46 -29.24 7.58
C VAL A 33 0.28 -28.74 6.33
N TRP A 34 -0.33 -28.95 5.17
CA TRP A 34 0.15 -28.45 3.88
C TRP A 34 -1.03 -28.21 2.95
N LEU A 35 -0.88 -27.25 2.04
CA LEU A 35 -1.90 -26.93 1.06
C LEU A 35 -1.23 -26.44 -0.23
N ILE A 36 -1.52 -27.11 -1.34
CA ILE A 36 -1.09 -26.67 -2.68
C ILE A 36 -2.08 -25.65 -3.25
N THR A 37 -1.57 -24.72 -4.06
CA THR A 37 -2.37 -23.64 -4.69
C THR A 37 -3.55 -24.19 -5.47
N ALA A 38 -3.35 -25.29 -6.21
CA ALA A 38 -4.41 -25.94 -6.99
C ALA A 38 -5.58 -26.46 -6.14
N ARG A 39 -5.37 -26.73 -4.85
CA ARG A 39 -6.42 -27.17 -3.90
C ARG A 39 -6.96 -26.02 -3.05
N GLY A 40 -6.34 -24.84 -3.10
CA GLY A 40 -6.75 -23.66 -2.35
C GLY A 40 -7.82 -22.81 -3.04
N VAL A 41 -8.25 -23.18 -4.25
CA VAL A 41 -9.27 -22.44 -5.01
C VAL A 41 -10.69 -22.83 -4.59
N SER A 42 -11.58 -21.85 -4.49
CA SER A 42 -13.01 -22.10 -4.21
C SER A 42 -13.69 -22.73 -5.42
N THR A 43 -14.51 -23.76 -5.19
CA THR A 43 -15.27 -24.47 -6.24
C THR A 43 -16.69 -23.96 -6.42
N VAL A 44 -17.13 -23.01 -5.58
CA VAL A 44 -18.49 -22.45 -5.60
C VAL A 44 -18.72 -21.43 -6.73
N PRO A 45 -17.84 -20.43 -6.94
CA PRO A 45 -18.08 -19.43 -7.99
C PRO A 45 -17.75 -19.98 -9.38
N GLY A 46 -18.63 -19.70 -10.35
CA GLY A 46 -18.36 -19.96 -11.76
C GLY A 46 -17.32 -19.00 -12.37
N VAL A 47 -16.73 -19.40 -13.49
CA VAL A 47 -15.71 -18.61 -14.22
C VAL A 47 -16.19 -17.19 -14.55
N SER A 48 -17.47 -17.02 -14.89
CA SER A 48 -18.06 -15.71 -15.18
C SER A 48 -18.04 -14.78 -13.97
N SER A 49 -18.37 -15.27 -12.77
CA SER A 49 -18.33 -14.50 -11.53
C SER A 49 -16.90 -14.05 -11.20
N ILE A 50 -15.92 -14.93 -11.40
CA ILE A 50 -14.50 -14.60 -11.21
C ILE A 50 -14.06 -13.54 -12.22
N ALA A 51 -14.39 -13.69 -13.51
CA ALA A 51 -14.00 -12.75 -14.54
C ALA A 51 -14.63 -11.36 -14.32
N ILE A 52 -15.92 -11.31 -14.01
CA ILE A 52 -16.65 -10.06 -13.76
C ILE A 52 -16.09 -9.37 -12.52
N SER A 53 -15.88 -10.08 -11.41
CA SER A 53 -15.34 -9.48 -10.19
C SER A 53 -13.90 -8.99 -10.38
N LEU A 54 -13.05 -9.76 -11.05
CA LEU A 54 -11.69 -9.36 -11.37
C LEU A 54 -11.66 -8.10 -12.24
N ALA A 55 -12.50 -8.04 -13.28
CA ALA A 55 -12.63 -6.85 -14.12
C ALA A 55 -13.16 -5.65 -13.33
N ALA A 56 -14.21 -5.84 -12.53
CA ALA A 56 -14.80 -4.78 -11.73
C ALA A 56 -13.80 -4.19 -10.73
N PHE A 57 -13.09 -5.03 -9.97
CA PHE A 57 -12.06 -4.55 -9.04
C PHE A 57 -10.87 -3.92 -9.75
N THR A 58 -10.44 -4.48 -10.89
CA THR A 58 -9.35 -3.89 -11.69
C THR A 58 -9.70 -2.49 -12.17
N LEU A 59 -10.91 -2.31 -12.73
CA LEU A 59 -11.39 -1.00 -13.18
C LEU A 59 -11.55 -0.03 -12.01
N LEU A 60 -12.15 -0.48 -10.90
CA LEU A 60 -12.31 0.33 -9.70
C LEU A 60 -10.96 0.85 -9.20
N TYR A 61 -10.00 -0.04 -8.99
CA TYR A 61 -8.66 0.35 -8.53
C TYR A 61 -7.90 1.17 -9.58
N GLY A 62 -8.10 0.92 -10.87
CA GLY A 62 -7.54 1.72 -11.95
C GLY A 62 -8.04 3.16 -11.94
N VAL A 63 -9.35 3.38 -11.78
CA VAL A 63 -9.94 4.73 -11.65
C VAL A 63 -9.40 5.43 -10.39
N LEU A 64 -9.35 4.73 -9.25
CA LEU A 64 -8.78 5.28 -8.02
C LEU A 64 -7.31 5.67 -8.21
N ALA A 65 -6.51 4.85 -8.88
CA ALA A 65 -5.10 5.13 -9.14
C ALA A 65 -4.92 6.38 -10.01
N VAL A 66 -5.75 6.56 -11.05
CA VAL A 66 -5.72 7.75 -11.91
C VAL A 66 -6.10 9.00 -11.12
N LEU A 67 -7.18 8.95 -10.35
CA LEU A 67 -7.60 10.08 -9.51
C LEU A 67 -6.51 10.42 -8.50
N TRP A 68 -6.04 9.43 -7.73
CA TRP A 68 -4.96 9.60 -6.77
C TRP A 68 -3.72 10.24 -7.39
N TYR A 69 -3.24 9.72 -8.53
CA TYR A 69 -2.08 10.27 -9.21
C TYR A 69 -2.30 11.72 -9.66
N ARG A 70 -3.49 12.04 -10.21
CA ARG A 70 -3.81 13.41 -10.61
C ARG A 70 -3.85 14.36 -9.42
N LEU A 71 -4.44 13.94 -8.30
CA LEU A 71 -4.44 14.75 -7.07
C LEU A 71 -3.02 14.97 -6.57
N MET A 72 -2.24 13.90 -6.41
CA MET A 72 -0.85 13.99 -5.95
C MET A 72 -0.03 14.90 -6.85
N HIS A 73 -0.08 14.73 -8.16
CA HIS A 73 0.64 15.54 -9.13
C HIS A 73 0.22 17.02 -9.05
N ARG A 74 -1.09 17.29 -9.02
CA ARG A 74 -1.61 18.66 -8.92
C ARG A 74 -1.10 19.35 -7.66
N TYR A 75 -1.29 18.75 -6.49
CA TYR A 75 -0.90 19.37 -5.21
C TYR A 75 0.62 19.42 -5.02
N THR A 76 1.37 18.49 -5.60
CA THR A 76 2.83 18.56 -5.58
C THR A 76 3.34 19.75 -6.40
N ILE A 77 2.69 20.07 -7.53
CA ILE A 77 3.08 21.22 -8.38
C ILE A 77 2.59 22.55 -7.81
N GLU A 78 1.34 22.60 -7.31
CA GLU A 78 0.79 23.82 -6.72
C GLU A 78 1.63 24.27 -5.51
N GLY A 79 2.24 23.34 -4.78
CA GLY A 79 3.06 23.64 -3.61
C GLY A 79 2.22 24.18 -2.45
N VAL A 80 2.86 24.82 -1.47
CA VAL A 80 2.16 25.44 -0.35
C VAL A 80 1.47 26.71 -0.85
N ALA A 81 0.18 26.87 -0.53
CA ALA A 81 -0.56 28.07 -0.92
C ALA A 81 0.08 29.32 -0.29
N PRO A 82 0.21 30.45 -1.00
CA PRO A 82 0.81 31.67 -0.45
C PRO A 82 0.07 32.25 0.78
N SER A 83 -1.19 31.86 0.96
CA SER A 83 -2.02 32.25 2.11
C SER A 83 -1.81 31.37 3.35
N GLU A 84 -1.13 30.23 3.22
CA GLU A 84 -0.80 29.35 4.35
C GLU A 84 0.44 29.88 5.05
N LYS A 85 0.27 30.31 6.31
CA LYS A 85 1.38 30.79 7.14
C LYS A 85 2.11 29.57 7.71
N ASP A 86 3.36 29.38 7.33
CA ASP A 86 4.18 28.28 7.83
C ASP A 86 4.42 28.47 9.35
N PRO A 87 3.93 27.54 10.21
CA PRO A 87 4.09 27.64 11.66
C PRO A 87 5.48 27.18 12.14
N SER A 88 6.35 26.72 11.23
CA SER A 88 7.68 26.26 11.58
C SER A 88 8.54 27.43 12.12
N PRO A 89 9.44 27.18 13.09
CA PRO A 89 10.30 28.22 13.65
C PRO A 89 11.17 28.91 12.59
N GLU A 90 11.52 28.20 11.52
CA GLU A 90 12.40 28.65 10.44
C GLU A 90 11.71 29.64 9.49
N ALA A 91 10.38 29.65 9.44
CA ALA A 91 9.59 30.54 8.61
C ALA A 91 9.05 31.78 9.34
N ARG A 92 9.37 31.93 10.64
CA ARG A 92 9.02 33.12 11.43
C ARG A 92 9.91 34.28 10.97
N THR A 93 9.30 35.35 10.47
CA THR A 93 9.97 36.65 10.28
C THR A 93 10.31 37.24 11.65
N ASP A 94 11.37 38.07 11.73
CA ASP A 94 11.90 38.62 12.99
C ASP A 94 10.85 39.31 13.89
N ASP A 95 9.74 39.81 13.32
CA ASP A 95 8.60 40.39 14.05
C ASP A 95 7.86 39.38 14.98
N ASP A 96 7.95 38.07 14.72
CA ASP A 96 7.30 37.00 15.51
C ASP A 96 8.24 36.37 16.57
N ALA A 97 9.48 36.88 16.71
CA ALA A 97 10.48 36.41 17.68
C ALA A 97 10.22 36.88 19.12
N ASP A 98 9.53 38.02 19.28
CA ASP A 98 9.13 38.59 20.58
C ASP A 98 7.77 38.05 21.09
N ALA A 99 7.17 37.08 20.39
CA ALA A 99 5.92 36.47 20.83
C ALA A 99 6.13 35.63 22.11
N PRO A 100 5.32 35.84 23.18
CA PRO A 100 5.50 35.15 24.44
C PRO A 100 5.32 33.64 24.28
N LEU A 101 6.30 32.88 24.75
CA LEU A 101 6.32 31.42 24.70
C LEU A 101 5.28 30.87 25.70
N SER A 102 4.29 30.15 25.20
CA SER A 102 3.14 29.62 25.97
C SER A 102 3.49 28.51 26.97
N PHE A 103 4.77 28.15 27.10
CA PHE A 103 5.25 27.12 28.01
C PHE A 103 5.99 27.66 29.24
N ALA A 104 6.06 28.98 29.42
CA ALA A 104 6.51 29.55 30.68
C ALA A 104 5.33 29.67 31.65
N TYR A 105 5.33 28.81 32.69
CA TYR A 105 4.48 28.92 33.87
C TYR A 105 5.35 28.77 35.12
#